data_AF-A0AAV9B7H6-F1
#
_entry.id   AF-A0AAV9B7H6-F1
#
_cell.length_a   1.000
_cell.length_b   1.000
_cell.length_c   1.000
_cell.angle_alpha   90.00
_cell.angle_beta   90.00
_cell.angle_gamma   90.00
#
_symmetry.space_group_name_H-M   'P 1'
#
loop_
_entity.id
_entity.type
_entity.pdbx_description
1 polymer ?
#
loop_
_entity_poly.entity_id
_entity_poly.type
_entity_poly.pdbx_seq_one_letter_code
_entity_poly.pdbx_strand_id
1 'polypeptide(L)'
;MFGTPAFGSPSTPSFGGGGVSLFSTPSSSAAAASSNPFAPAASASQPSPFSFQPSPAPAEAQPSPFGFQTPQQPPQQQPSFLNAQITTQMAPVAPLPVSLVDRDIQGSVDQAIIEAYKEEPGNPKYSFKHLLFSVTEPAARVKPVGVSDIMWAEAMGKLEGMESANRERLWPQLVWGFKDLSQRLKLQDEVLASDAERLRTTQSNVKMLQRHFQAETLLWIQRMRQKEQGLQRRLLRVMRILEALEGKGFRVPLTKGEAELAEKLAALAKQMKGSGELSRRVHNLLSISRMHANTGGLNASSYLPGSVKIHEQSLADMQEVLQQQTEAIARLGNVLKKDMRDMEIIMSEDTEMAEAGSGTRSLQS
;
A
#
# COMPACT_ATOMS: atom_id res chain seq x y z
N MET A 1 -32.42 38.53 -32.17
CA MET A 1 -32.11 38.29 -30.75
C MET A 1 -32.12 36.79 -30.50
N PHE A 2 -31.09 36.33 -29.79
CA PHE A 2 -30.73 34.99 -29.29
C PHE A 2 -31.91 34.04 -28.96
N GLY A 3 -31.82 32.70 -29.01
CA GLY A 3 -30.66 31.81 -29.03
C GLY A 3 -31.04 30.32 -29.25
N THR A 4 -30.01 29.49 -29.19
CA THR A 4 -29.77 28.13 -29.72
C THR A 4 -30.43 26.93 -29.00
N PRO A 5 -30.41 25.72 -29.61
CA PRO A 5 -31.06 24.51 -29.10
C PRO A 5 -30.15 23.52 -28.33
N ALA A 6 -30.83 22.59 -27.67
CA ALA A 6 -30.49 21.30 -27.06
C ALA A 6 -29.14 20.59 -27.33
N PHE A 7 -28.63 19.87 -26.30
CA PHE A 7 -27.99 18.56 -26.49
C PHE A 7 -28.11 17.66 -25.23
N GLY A 8 -28.30 16.36 -25.43
CA GLY A 8 -28.51 15.35 -24.41
C GLY A 8 -27.53 14.17 -24.47
N SER A 9 -27.57 13.41 -23.37
CA SER A 9 -27.18 12.01 -23.10
C SER A 9 -25.81 11.43 -23.53
N PRO A 10 -25.10 10.71 -22.65
CA PRO A 10 -23.84 10.04 -22.96
C PRO A 10 -24.04 8.64 -23.57
N SER A 11 -23.25 8.33 -24.60
CA SER A 11 -23.15 6.99 -25.20
C SER A 11 -21.76 6.40 -24.95
N THR A 12 -21.74 5.11 -24.60
CA THR A 12 -20.59 4.21 -24.39
C THR A 12 -19.74 4.00 -25.67
N PRO A 13 -18.40 3.81 -25.58
CA PRO A 13 -17.63 3.37 -26.74
C PRO A 13 -17.53 1.84 -26.85
N SER A 14 -17.72 1.38 -28.08
CA SER A 14 -17.59 0.02 -28.60
C SER A 14 -16.13 -0.32 -28.94
N PHE A 15 -15.80 -1.61 -28.89
CA PHE A 15 -14.49 -2.21 -29.10
C PHE A 15 -14.27 -2.51 -30.59
N GLY A 16 -13.13 -2.11 -31.18
CA GLY A 16 -12.77 -2.54 -32.53
C GLY A 16 -11.57 -1.83 -33.18
N GLY A 17 -10.39 -2.46 -33.10
CA GLY A 17 -9.51 -2.66 -34.27
C GLY A 17 -8.51 -1.57 -34.69
N GLY A 18 -7.22 -1.86 -34.44
CA GLY A 18 -6.14 -1.64 -35.43
C GLY A 18 -5.30 -0.37 -35.28
N GLY A 19 -4.06 -0.52 -34.77
CA GLY A 19 -3.06 0.54 -34.82
C GLY A 19 -1.82 0.22 -33.99
N VAL A 20 -0.82 -0.38 -34.62
CA VAL A 20 0.51 -0.69 -34.07
C VAL A 20 1.39 0.57 -34.02
N SER A 21 2.01 0.85 -32.86
CA SER A 21 3.25 1.62 -32.63
C SER A 21 3.45 1.71 -31.09
N LEU A 22 4.32 0.97 -30.39
CA LEU A 22 5.74 0.62 -30.55
C LEU A 22 6.70 1.82 -30.38
N PHE A 23 6.76 2.40 -29.18
CA PHE A 23 8.01 2.90 -28.58
C PHE A 23 7.86 3.13 -27.06
N SER A 24 8.54 2.31 -26.23
CA SER A 24 8.81 2.66 -24.84
C SER A 24 10.17 2.12 -24.41
N THR A 25 11.08 3.04 -24.13
CA THR A 25 12.41 2.82 -23.57
C THR A 25 12.32 2.57 -22.06
N PRO A 26 13.02 1.55 -21.52
CA PRO A 26 13.41 1.56 -20.12
C PRO A 26 14.90 1.88 -19.98
N SER A 27 15.17 2.97 -19.26
CA SER A 27 16.47 3.32 -18.71
C SER A 27 16.95 2.21 -17.78
N SER A 28 18.16 1.72 -18.02
CA SER A 28 18.79 0.66 -17.24
C SER A 28 19.86 1.27 -16.34
N SER A 29 19.70 1.17 -15.02
CA SER A 29 20.82 1.13 -14.09
C SER A 29 21.26 -0.33 -13.97
N ALA A 30 22.40 -0.63 -14.57
CA ALA A 30 23.04 -1.94 -14.51
C ALA A 30 23.81 -2.08 -13.19
N ALA A 31 23.50 -3.13 -12.43
CA ALA A 31 24.42 -3.71 -11.46
C ALA A 31 24.95 -5.02 -12.06
N ALA A 32 26.26 -5.08 -12.25
CA ALA A 32 26.95 -6.18 -12.89
C ALA A 32 27.06 -7.39 -11.93
N ALA A 33 26.62 -8.55 -12.43
CA ALA A 33 26.95 -9.85 -11.89
C ALA A 33 28.35 -10.27 -12.37
N SER A 34 29.19 -10.73 -11.45
CA SER A 34 30.43 -11.46 -11.76
C SER A 34 30.14 -12.96 -11.80
N SER A 35 30.49 -13.56 -12.93
CA SER A 35 30.51 -15.01 -13.16
C SER A 35 31.86 -15.60 -12.71
N ASN A 36 31.85 -16.78 -12.09
CA ASN A 36 32.86 -17.79 -12.37
C ASN A 36 32.31 -19.22 -12.15
N PRO A 37 32.54 -20.17 -13.08
CA PRO A 37 32.10 -21.57 -12.98
C PRO A 37 33.28 -22.56 -12.83
N PHE A 38 33.19 -23.56 -11.93
CA PHE A 38 33.71 -24.93 -12.13
C PHE A 38 33.34 -25.87 -10.96
N ALA A 39 33.08 -27.14 -11.28
CA ALA A 39 32.51 -28.25 -10.48
C ALA A 39 33.59 -29.04 -9.66
N PRO A 40 33.41 -30.26 -9.04
CA PRO A 40 32.36 -31.29 -9.19
C PRO A 40 31.88 -32.04 -7.90
N ALA A 41 31.11 -33.11 -8.10
CA ALA A 41 30.28 -33.90 -7.18
C ALA A 41 30.96 -35.10 -6.45
N ALA A 42 30.33 -35.61 -5.37
CA ALA A 42 30.31 -37.01 -4.85
C ALA A 42 29.41 -37.08 -3.56
N SER A 43 28.27 -37.81 -3.52
CA SER A 43 28.02 -39.18 -2.95
C SER A 43 28.50 -39.39 -1.49
N ALA A 44 27.84 -40.01 -0.50
CA ALA A 44 26.73 -40.97 -0.36
C ALA A 44 26.27 -41.02 1.14
N SER A 45 25.00 -41.26 1.49
CA SER A 45 24.40 -42.52 2.03
C SER A 45 24.19 -42.66 3.57
N GLN A 46 22.89 -42.79 3.96
CA GLN A 46 22.29 -43.73 4.96
C GLN A 46 22.33 -43.36 6.49
N PRO A 47 21.56 -44.01 7.40
CA PRO A 47 20.12 -43.79 7.67
C PRO A 47 19.73 -43.76 9.20
N SER A 48 18.42 -43.67 9.50
CA SER A 48 17.65 -43.59 10.78
C SER A 48 17.93 -44.73 11.82
N PRO A 49 17.42 -44.77 13.10
CA PRO A 49 15.97 -44.83 13.47
C PRO A 49 15.49 -44.44 14.93
N PHE A 50 14.14 -44.34 15.13
CA PHE A 50 13.30 -44.69 16.34
C PHE A 50 13.56 -44.00 17.73
N SER A 51 12.63 -43.72 18.66
CA SER A 51 11.19 -44.05 18.90
C SER A 51 10.60 -43.30 20.13
N PHE A 52 9.26 -43.14 20.13
CA PHE A 52 8.22 -42.97 21.19
C PHE A 52 8.53 -42.90 22.71
N GLN A 53 7.97 -41.85 23.39
CA GLN A 53 7.00 -41.76 24.53
C GLN A 53 7.23 -42.55 25.87
N PRO A 54 6.67 -42.24 27.09
CA PRO A 54 5.82 -41.12 27.64
C PRO A 54 6.32 -40.44 28.97
N SER A 55 5.50 -39.47 29.43
CA SER A 55 5.47 -38.69 30.70
C SER A 55 5.59 -39.50 32.02
N PRO A 56 5.81 -38.86 33.19
CA PRO A 56 4.76 -38.12 33.94
C PRO A 56 5.19 -36.76 34.56
N ALA A 57 4.19 -36.05 35.08
CA ALA A 57 4.23 -34.73 35.74
C ALA A 57 5.08 -34.69 37.05
N PRO A 58 5.35 -33.50 37.63
CA PRO A 58 4.39 -32.89 38.55
C PRO A 58 4.26 -31.34 38.47
N ALA A 59 3.30 -30.85 39.26
CA ALA A 59 2.83 -29.48 39.45
C ALA A 59 3.89 -28.49 39.97
N GLU A 60 3.71 -27.19 39.71
CA GLU A 60 3.03 -26.24 40.63
C GLU A 60 3.51 -24.78 40.44
N ALA A 61 2.52 -23.89 40.35
CA ALA A 61 2.44 -22.46 40.68
C ALA A 61 3.60 -21.47 40.39
N GLN A 62 3.28 -20.49 39.55
CA GLN A 62 3.89 -19.15 39.49
C GLN A 62 3.02 -18.13 40.28
N PRO A 63 3.61 -17.01 40.78
CA PRO A 63 3.06 -16.21 41.87
C PRO A 63 2.26 -14.97 41.42
N SER A 64 1.28 -14.58 42.22
CA SER A 64 0.66 -13.25 42.21
C SER A 64 1.32 -12.34 43.27
N PRO A 65 1.48 -11.02 43.00
CA PRO A 65 2.14 -10.09 43.91
C PRO A 65 1.09 -9.26 44.68
N PHE A 66 1.05 -9.37 46.01
CA PHE A 66 0.63 -8.26 46.90
C PHE A 66 0.97 -8.67 48.35
N GLY A 67 2.04 -8.09 48.89
CA GLY A 67 2.52 -8.33 50.26
C GLY A 67 2.32 -7.09 51.13
N PHE A 68 1.65 -7.28 52.26
CA PHE A 68 1.66 -6.38 53.42
C PHE A 68 2.71 -6.89 54.40
N GLN A 69 3.64 -6.03 54.83
CA GLN A 69 4.43 -6.23 56.06
C GLN A 69 4.92 -4.88 56.60
N THR A 70 4.57 -4.62 57.86
CA THR A 70 5.16 -3.68 58.83
C THR A 70 6.54 -4.19 59.29
N PRO A 71 7.49 -3.36 59.80
CA PRO A 71 7.43 -2.86 61.20
C PRO A 71 8.16 -1.52 61.57
N GLN A 72 7.87 -1.05 62.79
CA GLN A 72 8.82 -0.57 63.84
C GLN A 72 8.74 0.89 64.37
N GLN A 73 8.80 0.98 65.72
CA GLN A 73 8.71 2.08 66.73
C GLN A 73 10.08 2.78 67.01
N PRO A 74 10.26 3.87 67.85
CA PRO A 74 9.89 4.02 69.31
C PRO A 74 9.60 5.51 69.81
N PRO A 75 9.75 5.94 71.11
CA PRO A 75 8.75 5.94 72.22
C PRO A 75 8.54 7.27 73.04
N GLN A 76 7.78 7.20 74.17
CA GLN A 76 7.55 8.12 75.34
C GLN A 76 6.20 8.89 75.36
N GLN A 77 5.40 9.06 76.44
CA GLN A 77 5.52 8.93 77.92
C GLN A 77 4.11 8.76 78.56
N GLN A 78 4.05 8.18 79.78
CA GLN A 78 2.89 7.98 80.70
C GLN A 78 2.55 9.27 81.52
N PRO A 79 1.47 9.39 82.36
CA PRO A 79 0.88 8.35 83.23
C PRO A 79 -0.67 8.33 83.51
N SER A 80 -1.12 7.13 83.91
CA SER A 80 -2.00 6.76 85.05
C SER A 80 -3.44 7.29 85.29
N PHE A 81 -4.37 6.33 85.19
CA PHE A 81 -5.51 5.93 86.06
C PHE A 81 -6.48 6.96 86.65
N LEU A 82 -7.79 6.72 86.44
CA LEU A 82 -8.76 6.45 87.52
C LEU A 82 -10.10 5.89 86.97
N ASN A 83 -10.63 4.91 87.71
CA ASN A 83 -11.90 4.22 87.53
C ASN A 83 -13.11 5.16 87.62
N ALA A 84 -14.07 5.00 86.71
CA ALA A 84 -15.48 5.27 86.97
C ALA A 84 -16.33 4.20 86.28
N GLN A 85 -16.97 3.34 87.08
CA GLN A 85 -18.03 2.46 86.62
C GLN A 85 -19.21 3.33 86.14
N ILE A 86 -19.58 3.21 84.87
CA ILE A 86 -20.91 3.59 84.38
C ILE A 86 -21.52 2.35 83.76
N THR A 87 -22.48 1.78 84.47
CA THR A 87 -23.48 0.86 83.93
C THR A 87 -24.14 1.49 82.70
N THR A 88 -24.05 0.86 81.53
CA THR A 88 -24.90 1.19 80.39
C THR A 88 -25.59 -0.09 79.94
N GLN A 89 -26.89 -0.10 80.20
CA GLN A 89 -27.83 -1.12 79.76
C GLN A 89 -27.87 -1.19 78.23
N MET A 90 -28.14 -2.39 77.72
CA MET A 90 -28.53 -2.65 76.34
C MET A 90 -29.79 -1.85 76.00
N ALA A 91 -29.65 -0.70 75.35
CA ALA A 91 -30.73 -0.08 74.61
C ALA A 91 -30.70 -0.66 73.18
N PRO A 92 -31.82 -1.21 72.65
CA PRO A 92 -31.87 -1.53 71.24
C PRO A 92 -31.69 -0.23 70.46
N VAL A 93 -30.72 -0.20 69.56
CA VAL A 93 -30.58 0.87 68.57
C VAL A 93 -31.88 0.89 67.78
N ALA A 94 -32.74 1.84 68.08
CA ALA A 94 -33.92 2.11 67.29
C ALA A 94 -33.45 2.42 65.86
N PRO A 95 -34.04 1.82 64.81
CA PRO A 95 -33.77 2.24 63.46
C PRO A 95 -34.12 3.73 63.36
N LEU A 96 -33.17 4.53 62.87
CA LEU A 96 -33.42 5.92 62.50
C LEU A 96 -34.71 5.94 61.66
N PRO A 97 -35.70 6.79 61.98
CA PRO A 97 -36.90 6.90 61.17
C PRO A 97 -36.49 7.51 59.83
N VAL A 98 -36.18 6.65 58.87
CA VAL A 98 -36.18 6.99 57.45
C VAL A 98 -37.54 7.61 57.21
N SER A 99 -37.57 8.89 56.81
CA SER A 99 -38.83 9.59 56.60
C SER A 99 -39.66 8.78 55.59
N LEU A 100 -40.98 8.75 55.76
CA LEU A 100 -41.87 7.94 54.91
C LEU A 100 -41.68 8.26 53.41
N VAL A 101 -41.35 9.53 53.12
CA VAL A 101 -40.99 10.03 51.79
C VAL A 101 -39.68 9.41 51.27
N ASP A 102 -38.68 9.23 52.13
CA ASP A 102 -37.36 8.69 51.77
C ASP A 102 -37.40 7.16 51.59
N ARG A 103 -38.33 6.46 52.27
CA ARG A 103 -38.58 5.02 52.04
C ARG A 103 -39.33 4.75 50.74
N ASP A 104 -40.24 5.65 50.37
CA ASP A 104 -40.95 5.59 49.09
C ASP A 104 -40.03 6.00 47.92
N ILE A 105 -39.13 6.97 48.13
CA ILE A 105 -38.07 7.31 47.18
C ILE A 105 -37.08 6.14 47.04
N GLN A 106 -36.56 5.60 48.14
CA GLN A 106 -35.63 4.47 48.09
C GLN A 106 -36.27 3.22 47.47
N GLY A 107 -37.51 2.89 47.82
CA GLY A 107 -38.25 1.78 47.21
C GLY A 107 -38.57 2.00 45.72
N SER A 108 -38.84 3.24 45.30
CA SER A 108 -39.04 3.57 43.88
C SER A 108 -37.73 3.59 43.08
N VAL A 109 -36.62 4.00 43.69
CA VAL A 109 -35.27 3.97 43.10
C VAL A 109 -34.78 2.54 42.96
N ASP A 110 -34.93 1.71 43.99
CA ASP A 110 -34.56 0.29 43.93
C ASP A 110 -35.40 -0.43 42.86
N GLN A 111 -36.70 -0.12 42.76
CA GLN A 111 -37.56 -0.65 41.71
C GLN A 111 -37.16 -0.14 40.32
N ALA A 112 -36.72 1.11 40.18
CA ALA A 112 -36.23 1.68 38.92
C ALA A 112 -34.91 1.05 38.49
N ILE A 113 -34.00 0.76 39.43
CA ILE A 113 -32.75 0.04 39.17
C ILE A 113 -33.07 -1.40 38.75
N ILE A 114 -33.97 -2.08 39.45
CA ILE A 114 -34.41 -3.43 39.09
C ILE A 114 -35.06 -3.42 37.70
N GLU A 115 -35.90 -2.43 37.38
CA GLU A 115 -36.49 -2.26 36.06
C GLU A 115 -35.43 -1.95 34.99
N ALA A 116 -34.38 -1.19 35.30
CA ALA A 116 -33.30 -0.89 34.37
C ALA A 116 -32.47 -2.12 33.94
N TYR A 117 -32.43 -3.17 34.78
CA TYR A 117 -31.70 -4.41 34.52
C TYR A 117 -32.59 -5.57 34.03
N LYS A 118 -33.93 -5.41 34.05
CA LYS A 118 -34.87 -6.42 33.52
C LYS A 118 -34.86 -6.44 31.99
N GLU A 119 -34.28 -7.49 31.43
CA GLU A 119 -34.20 -7.77 29.99
C GLU A 119 -35.53 -8.30 29.44
N GLU A 120 -36.58 -7.47 29.47
CA GLU A 120 -37.91 -7.82 28.94
C GLU A 120 -38.17 -7.10 27.59
N PRO A 121 -38.68 -7.77 26.54
CA PRO A 121 -38.83 -7.20 25.19
C PRO A 121 -39.66 -5.93 25.09
N GLY A 122 -40.51 -5.68 26.08
CA GLY A 122 -41.35 -4.49 26.19
C GLY A 122 -40.84 -3.41 27.14
N ASN A 123 -39.70 -3.60 27.82
CA ASN A 123 -39.25 -2.67 28.85
C ASN A 123 -38.61 -1.41 28.24
N PRO A 124 -39.23 -0.23 28.37
CA PRO A 124 -38.68 1.01 27.82
C PRO A 124 -37.52 1.57 28.64
N LYS A 125 -37.36 1.17 29.91
CA LYS A 125 -36.35 1.68 30.84
C LYS A 125 -35.07 0.84 30.92
N TYR A 126 -34.97 -0.23 30.12
CA TYR A 126 -33.78 -1.07 30.09
C TYR A 126 -32.55 -0.26 29.67
N SER A 127 -31.53 -0.24 30.52
CA SER A 127 -30.40 0.69 30.37
C SER A 127 -29.36 0.24 29.34
N PHE A 128 -29.27 -1.06 29.02
CA PHE A 128 -28.29 -1.60 28.07
C PHE A 128 -28.86 -1.71 26.64
N LYS A 129 -29.50 -0.63 26.16
CA LYS A 129 -29.97 -0.49 24.78
C LYS A 129 -29.05 0.46 24.03
N HIS A 130 -28.40 -0.02 22.98
CA HIS A 130 -27.53 0.79 22.14
C HIS A 130 -27.81 0.54 20.67
N LEU A 131 -27.70 1.59 19.85
CA LEU A 131 -27.71 1.46 18.38
C LEU A 131 -26.27 1.42 17.90
N LEU A 132 -25.87 0.30 17.29
CA LEU A 132 -24.58 0.17 16.62
C LEU A 132 -24.76 0.14 15.11
N PHE A 133 -23.80 0.69 14.39
CA PHE A 133 -23.83 0.71 12.94
C PHE A 133 -23.30 -0.61 12.37
N SER A 134 -24.10 -1.25 11.53
CA SER A 134 -23.72 -2.48 10.83
C SER A 134 -23.82 -2.30 9.32
N VAL A 135 -23.01 -3.02 8.56
CA VAL A 135 -23.08 -3.03 7.10
C VAL A 135 -24.37 -3.72 6.69
N THR A 136 -25.32 -2.96 6.11
CA THR A 136 -26.66 -3.47 5.80
C THR A 136 -27.04 -3.10 4.37
N GLU A 137 -27.57 -4.08 3.64
CA GLU A 137 -28.06 -3.86 2.28
C GLU A 137 -29.20 -2.84 2.26
N PRO A 138 -29.29 -1.98 1.22
CA PRO A 138 -30.34 -0.96 1.13
C PRO A 138 -31.78 -1.51 1.26
N ALA A 139 -32.01 -2.73 0.77
CA ALA A 139 -33.32 -3.38 0.82
C ALA A 139 -33.76 -3.81 2.24
N ALA A 140 -32.81 -4.01 3.16
CA ALA A 140 -33.06 -4.45 4.53
C ALA A 140 -33.09 -3.29 5.55
N ARG A 141 -33.07 -2.05 5.08
CA ARG A 141 -33.07 -0.84 5.92
C ARG A 141 -34.44 -0.58 6.52
N VAL A 142 -34.62 -1.04 7.75
CA VAL A 142 -35.82 -0.81 8.54
C VAL A 142 -35.43 -0.25 9.90
N LYS A 143 -36.28 0.60 10.48
CA LYS A 143 -36.14 1.05 11.87
C LYS A 143 -36.41 -0.14 12.80
N PRO A 144 -35.47 -0.55 13.65
CA PRO A 144 -35.68 -1.65 14.57
C PRO A 144 -36.83 -1.37 15.55
N VAL A 145 -37.66 -2.39 15.82
CA VAL A 145 -38.76 -2.32 16.77
C VAL A 145 -38.21 -2.18 18.21
N GLY A 146 -38.85 -1.34 19.03
CA GLY A 146 -38.45 -1.12 20.44
C GLY A 146 -37.38 -0.05 20.67
N VAL A 147 -36.99 0.70 19.62
CA VAL A 147 -36.10 1.86 19.69
C VAL A 147 -36.92 3.14 19.89
N SER A 148 -36.53 3.97 20.85
CA SER A 148 -37.17 5.28 21.06
C SER A 148 -36.86 6.25 19.92
N ASP A 149 -37.79 7.16 19.61
CA ASP A 149 -37.62 8.13 18.52
C ASP A 149 -36.41 9.03 18.72
N ILE A 150 -36.08 9.34 19.97
CA ILE A 150 -34.92 10.17 20.35
C ILE A 150 -33.61 9.42 20.05
N MET A 151 -33.51 8.15 20.45
CA MET A 151 -32.32 7.32 20.20
C MET A 151 -32.13 7.08 18.70
N TRP A 152 -33.24 6.88 17.97
CA TRP A 152 -33.21 6.75 16.52
C TRP A 152 -32.77 8.03 15.83
N ALA A 153 -33.31 9.18 16.22
CA ALA A 153 -32.92 10.48 15.68
C ALA A 153 -31.44 10.79 15.96
N GLU A 154 -30.94 10.46 17.15
CA GLU A 154 -29.52 10.63 17.49
C GLU A 154 -28.62 9.74 16.63
N ALA A 155 -28.97 8.46 16.43
CA ALA A 155 -28.19 7.56 15.59
C ALA A 155 -28.24 7.94 14.10
N MET A 156 -29.39 8.39 13.60
CA MET A 156 -29.50 8.91 12.23
C MET A 156 -28.73 10.21 12.07
N GLY A 157 -28.76 11.12 13.04
CA GLY A 157 -27.95 12.34 13.04
C GLY A 157 -26.45 12.05 13.04
N LYS A 158 -26.01 11.02 13.79
CA LYS A 158 -24.63 10.53 13.73
C LYS A 158 -24.27 9.97 12.35
N LEU A 159 -25.18 9.24 11.71
CA LEU A 159 -24.97 8.69 10.36
C LEU A 159 -24.92 9.78 9.29
N GLU A 160 -25.73 10.82 9.42
CA GLU A 160 -25.73 11.99 8.52
C GLU A 160 -24.47 12.85 8.66
N GLY A 161 -23.88 12.88 9.87
CA GLY A 161 -22.59 13.52 10.12
C GLY A 161 -21.36 12.72 9.65
N MET A 162 -21.53 11.49 9.17
CA MET A 162 -20.43 10.66 8.63
C MET A 162 -20.21 10.92 7.13
N GLU A 163 -19.06 10.49 6.63
CA GLU A 163 -18.74 10.52 5.19
C GLU A 163 -19.79 9.77 4.34
N SER A 164 -19.99 10.21 3.10
CA SER A 164 -20.97 9.65 2.17
C SER A 164 -20.84 8.13 1.99
N ALA A 165 -19.60 7.63 1.92
CA ALA A 165 -19.31 6.19 1.82
C ALA A 165 -19.84 5.38 3.01
N ASN A 166 -19.79 5.96 4.21
CA ASN A 166 -20.29 5.32 5.43
C ASN A 166 -21.81 5.42 5.52
N ARG A 167 -22.38 6.58 5.14
CA ARG A 167 -23.83 6.80 5.09
C ARG A 167 -24.56 5.81 4.18
N GLU A 168 -23.93 5.44 3.07
CA GLU A 168 -24.49 4.51 2.09
C GLU A 168 -24.30 3.05 2.43
N ARG A 169 -23.43 2.70 3.39
CA ARG A 169 -23.10 1.30 3.71
C ARG A 169 -23.61 0.89 5.09
N LEU A 170 -23.60 1.81 6.04
CA LEU A 170 -23.93 1.55 7.42
C LEU A 170 -25.40 1.82 7.70
N TRP A 171 -25.99 1.02 8.58
CA TRP A 171 -27.34 1.20 9.09
C TRP A 171 -27.39 0.94 10.60
N PRO A 172 -28.16 1.73 11.38
CA PRO A 172 -28.28 1.50 12.82
C PRO A 172 -29.03 0.20 13.11
N GLN A 173 -28.43 -0.66 13.92
CA GLN A 173 -29.00 -1.91 14.40
C GLN A 173 -29.08 -1.86 15.93
N LEU A 174 -30.22 -2.29 16.47
CA LEU A 174 -30.43 -2.36 17.91
C LEU A 174 -29.62 -3.51 18.50
N VAL A 175 -28.87 -3.17 19.54
CA VAL A 175 -28.12 -4.09 20.38
C VAL A 175 -28.78 -4.11 21.74
N TRP A 176 -29.06 -5.33 22.19
CA TRP A 176 -29.82 -5.55 23.40
C TRP A 176 -28.98 -6.37 24.39
N GLY A 177 -28.48 -5.69 25.42
CA GLY A 177 -27.70 -6.30 26.48
C GLY A 177 -26.36 -6.90 26.04
N PHE A 178 -25.76 -7.66 26.95
CA PHE A 178 -24.45 -8.29 26.74
C PHE A 178 -24.50 -9.51 25.82
N LYS A 179 -25.67 -10.15 25.67
CA LYS A 179 -25.83 -11.32 24.81
C LYS A 179 -25.62 -10.96 23.34
N ASP A 180 -26.26 -9.90 22.85
CA ASP A 180 -26.07 -9.44 21.46
C ASP A 180 -24.64 -8.90 21.24
N LEU A 181 -24.06 -8.21 22.22
CA LEU A 181 -22.65 -7.81 22.17
C LEU A 181 -21.71 -9.01 22.05
N SER A 182 -21.93 -10.07 22.82
CA SER A 182 -21.12 -11.30 22.73
C SER A 182 -21.27 -12.01 21.37
N GLN A 183 -22.47 -11.97 20.77
CA GLN A 183 -22.69 -12.51 19.43
C GLN A 183 -21.97 -11.68 18.38
N ARG A 184 -22.00 -10.35 18.49
CA ARG A 184 -21.26 -9.45 17.61
C ARG A 184 -19.76 -9.64 17.71
N LEU A 185 -19.24 -9.84 18.92
CA LEU A 185 -17.82 -10.11 19.11
C LEU A 185 -17.40 -11.40 18.39
N LYS A 186 -18.20 -12.47 18.48
CA LYS A 186 -17.96 -13.71 17.73
C LYS A 186 -17.98 -13.49 16.22
N LEU A 187 -18.94 -12.73 15.71
CA LEU A 187 -19.00 -12.38 14.28
C LEU A 187 -17.77 -11.56 13.85
N GLN A 188 -17.28 -10.65 14.70
CA GLN A 188 -16.05 -9.91 14.43
C GLN A 188 -14.83 -10.82 14.37
N ASP A 189 -14.71 -11.78 15.29
CA ASP A 189 -13.62 -12.77 15.29
C ASP A 189 -13.65 -13.64 14.02
N GLU A 190 -14.83 -14.08 13.59
CA GLU A 190 -15.01 -14.84 12.34
C GLU A 190 -14.63 -14.01 11.10
N VAL A 191 -15.06 -12.75 11.04
CA VAL A 191 -14.69 -11.84 9.94
C VAL A 191 -13.19 -11.58 9.92
N LEU A 192 -12.56 -11.32 11.08
CA LEU A 192 -11.11 -11.13 11.19
C LEU A 192 -10.34 -12.36 10.71
N ALA A 193 -10.80 -13.57 11.04
CA ALA A 193 -10.19 -14.80 10.54
C ALA A 193 -10.30 -14.91 9.01
N SER A 194 -11.48 -14.61 8.45
CA SER A 194 -11.70 -14.65 6.99
C SER A 194 -10.87 -13.59 6.25
N ASP A 195 -10.74 -12.38 6.80
CA ASP A 195 -9.96 -11.32 6.18
C ASP A 195 -8.46 -11.60 6.27
N ALA A 196 -7.98 -12.19 7.37
CA ALA A 196 -6.60 -12.65 7.48
C ALA A 196 -6.26 -13.72 6.42
N GLU A 197 -7.18 -14.64 6.13
CA GLU A 197 -7.02 -15.63 5.07
C GLU A 197 -7.00 -14.99 3.67
N ARG A 198 -7.90 -14.02 3.41
CA ARG A 198 -7.94 -13.27 2.14
C ARG A 198 -6.65 -12.46 1.93
N LEU A 199 -6.14 -11.81 2.97
CA LEU A 199 -4.86 -11.10 2.92
C LEU A 199 -3.70 -12.06 2.67
N ARG A 200 -3.67 -13.22 3.33
CA ARG A 200 -2.64 -14.25 3.10
C ARG A 200 -2.65 -14.76 1.65
N THR A 201 -3.83 -14.99 1.10
CA THR A 201 -3.99 -15.42 -0.31
C THR A 201 -3.52 -14.34 -1.26
N THR A 202 -3.91 -13.09 -1.02
CA THR A 202 -3.48 -11.94 -1.82
C THR A 202 -1.97 -11.76 -1.77
N GLN A 203 -1.36 -11.89 -0.58
CA GLN A 203 0.09 -11.83 -0.42
C GLN A 203 0.80 -12.95 -1.20
N SER A 204 0.25 -14.18 -1.18
CA SER A 204 0.79 -15.30 -1.97
C SER A 204 0.74 -15.00 -3.47
N ASN A 205 -0.38 -14.47 -3.96
CA ASN A 205 -0.57 -14.08 -5.35
C ASN A 205 0.41 -12.98 -5.78
N VAL A 206 0.61 -11.95 -4.94
CA VAL A 206 1.59 -10.89 -5.20
C VAL A 206 3.01 -11.47 -5.27
N LYS A 207 3.39 -12.37 -4.37
CA LYS A 207 4.70 -13.03 -4.40
C LYS A 207 4.87 -13.90 -5.65
N MET A 208 3.84 -14.61 -6.09
CA MET A 208 3.86 -15.40 -7.32
C MET A 208 4.05 -14.49 -8.54
N LEU A 209 3.28 -13.40 -8.62
CA LEU A 209 3.37 -12.43 -9.69
C LEU A 209 4.75 -11.76 -9.73
N GLN A 210 5.29 -11.38 -8.57
CA GLN A 210 6.63 -10.81 -8.46
C GLN A 210 7.69 -11.79 -8.96
N ARG A 211 7.62 -13.07 -8.59
CA ARG A 211 8.54 -14.09 -9.09
C ARG A 211 8.43 -14.27 -10.60
N HIS A 212 7.21 -14.35 -11.14
CA HIS A 212 7.00 -14.46 -12.58
C HIS A 212 7.54 -13.25 -13.33
N PHE A 213 7.29 -12.04 -12.82
CA PHE A 213 7.81 -10.81 -13.42
C PHE A 213 9.35 -10.78 -13.45
N GLN A 214 9.98 -11.08 -12.31
CA GLN A 214 11.44 -11.03 -12.17
C GLN A 214 12.13 -12.15 -12.96
N ALA A 215 11.64 -13.38 -12.84
CA ALA A 215 12.28 -14.55 -13.42
C ALA A 215 11.97 -14.72 -14.93
N GLU A 216 10.75 -14.39 -15.36
CA GLU A 216 10.31 -14.71 -16.72
C GLU A 216 10.12 -13.46 -17.58
N THR A 217 9.31 -12.50 -17.14
CA THR A 217 8.94 -11.34 -17.96
C THR A 217 10.16 -10.48 -18.30
N LEU A 218 11.00 -10.13 -17.32
CA LEU A 218 12.19 -9.31 -17.56
C LEU A 218 13.18 -9.99 -18.52
N LEU A 219 13.46 -11.28 -18.30
CA LEU A 219 14.34 -12.05 -19.19
C LEU A 219 13.76 -12.21 -20.59
N TRP A 220 12.44 -12.35 -20.70
CA TRP A 220 11.77 -12.43 -21.99
C TRP A 220 11.84 -11.09 -22.74
N ILE A 221 11.59 -9.95 -22.08
CA ILE A 221 11.77 -8.61 -22.65
C ILE A 221 13.19 -8.43 -23.16
N GLN A 222 14.21 -8.81 -22.37
CA GLN A 222 15.60 -8.71 -22.79
C GLN A 222 15.89 -9.58 -24.02
N ARG A 223 15.39 -10.83 -24.05
CA ARG A 223 15.53 -11.73 -25.21
C ARG A 223 14.86 -11.16 -26.46
N MET A 224 13.67 -10.58 -26.33
CA MET A 224 12.96 -9.95 -27.45
C MET A 224 13.72 -8.73 -27.98
N ARG A 225 14.25 -7.88 -27.09
CA ARG A 225 15.10 -6.74 -27.48
C ARG A 225 16.36 -7.17 -28.23
N GLN A 226 17.00 -8.25 -27.81
CA GLN A 226 18.17 -8.80 -28.51
C GLN A 226 17.79 -9.38 -29.88
N LYS A 227 16.66 -10.09 -29.98
CA LYS A 227 16.14 -10.60 -31.26
C LYS A 227 15.82 -9.46 -32.22
N GLU A 228 15.16 -8.42 -31.73
CA GLU A 228 14.85 -7.21 -32.51
C GLU A 228 16.13 -6.57 -33.07
N GLN A 229 17.14 -6.34 -32.23
CA GLN A 229 18.44 -5.81 -32.68
C GLN A 229 19.10 -6.71 -33.73
N GLY A 230 19.02 -8.04 -33.56
CA GLY A 230 19.51 -9.00 -34.54
C GLY A 230 18.78 -8.91 -35.88
N LEU A 231 17.44 -8.80 -35.84
CA LEU A 231 16.61 -8.65 -37.04
C LEU A 231 16.86 -7.31 -37.74
N GLN A 232 16.95 -6.20 -37.00
CA GLN A 232 17.30 -4.89 -37.55
C GLN A 232 18.66 -4.94 -38.29
N ARG A 233 19.68 -5.57 -37.71
CA ARG A 233 20.99 -5.75 -38.38
C ARG A 233 20.89 -6.61 -39.63
N ARG A 234 20.09 -7.69 -39.61
CA ARG A 234 19.88 -8.55 -40.78
C ARG A 234 19.13 -7.81 -41.89
N LEU A 235 18.09 -7.06 -41.54
CA LEU A 235 17.33 -6.23 -42.47
C LEU A 235 18.23 -5.19 -43.14
N LEU A 236 19.04 -4.47 -42.37
CA LEU A 236 20.02 -3.52 -42.93
C LEU A 236 21.00 -4.19 -43.90
N ARG A 237 21.47 -5.41 -43.62
CA ARG A 237 22.33 -6.16 -44.55
C ARG A 237 21.61 -6.51 -45.85
N VAL A 238 20.36 -6.97 -45.78
CA VAL A 238 19.55 -7.29 -46.96
C VAL A 238 19.27 -6.04 -47.78
N MET A 239 18.87 -4.94 -47.14
CA MET A 239 18.64 -3.66 -47.80
C MET A 239 19.88 -3.19 -48.56
N ARG A 240 21.06 -3.25 -47.92
CA ARG A 240 22.33 -2.90 -48.58
C ARG A 240 22.62 -3.77 -49.81
N ILE A 241 22.28 -5.06 -49.78
CA ILE A 241 22.46 -5.98 -50.92
C ILE A 241 21.47 -5.63 -52.04
N LEU A 242 20.20 -5.37 -51.70
CA LEU A 242 19.17 -4.95 -52.65
C LEU A 242 19.58 -3.66 -53.38
N GLU A 243 19.95 -2.63 -52.62
CA GLU A 243 20.44 -1.36 -53.19
C GLU A 243 21.67 -1.57 -54.10
N ALA A 244 22.60 -2.45 -53.72
CA ALA A 244 23.77 -2.76 -54.54
C ALA A 244 23.44 -3.56 -55.82
N LEU A 245 22.38 -4.37 -55.81
CA LEU A 245 21.92 -5.12 -56.97
C LEU A 245 21.08 -4.24 -57.91
N GLU A 246 20.19 -3.41 -57.36
CA GLU A 246 19.47 -2.38 -58.12
C GLU A 246 20.44 -1.38 -58.76
N GLY A 247 21.48 -0.96 -58.04
CA GLY A 247 22.54 -0.10 -58.56
C GLY A 247 23.33 -0.71 -59.72
N LYS A 248 23.45 -2.04 -59.81
CA LYS A 248 24.14 -2.74 -60.91
C LYS A 248 23.31 -2.82 -62.18
N GLY A 249 21.99 -2.65 -62.11
CA GLY A 249 21.10 -2.58 -63.26
C GLY A 249 20.80 -1.14 -63.65
N PHE A 250 21.63 -0.53 -64.49
CA PHE A 250 21.38 0.77 -65.15
C PHE A 250 21.15 2.01 -64.26
N ARG A 251 21.64 2.06 -63.01
CA ARG A 251 21.53 3.30 -62.21
C ARG A 251 22.67 4.30 -62.55
N VAL A 252 22.25 5.45 -63.09
CA VAL A 252 23.01 6.69 -63.39
C VAL A 252 23.53 7.33 -62.06
N PRO A 253 24.55 8.24 -62.04
CA PRO A 253 25.50 8.33 -60.95
C PRO A 253 24.87 8.75 -59.61
N LEU A 254 25.60 8.42 -58.54
CA LEU A 254 25.29 8.65 -57.13
C LEU A 254 24.29 9.80 -56.92
N THR A 255 23.10 9.49 -56.41
CA THR A 255 22.07 10.51 -56.20
C THR A 255 22.58 11.55 -55.20
N LYS A 256 22.10 12.81 -55.29
CA LYS A 256 22.53 13.88 -54.37
C LYS A 256 22.37 13.47 -52.90
N GLY A 257 21.29 12.76 -52.56
CA GLY A 257 21.06 12.23 -51.21
C GLY A 257 22.04 11.13 -50.78
N GLU A 258 22.50 10.28 -51.71
CA GLU A 258 23.53 9.27 -51.44
C GLU A 258 24.90 9.91 -51.17
N ALA A 259 25.26 10.97 -51.91
CA ALA A 259 26.49 11.72 -51.67
C ALA A 259 26.49 12.37 -50.27
N GLU A 260 25.37 13.00 -49.88
CA GLU A 260 25.19 13.57 -48.54
C GLU A 260 25.25 12.49 -47.44
N LEU A 261 24.66 11.32 -47.66
CA LEU A 261 24.74 10.20 -46.72
C LEU A 261 26.16 9.65 -46.59
N ALA A 262 26.88 9.53 -47.71
CA ALA A 262 28.28 9.09 -47.72
C ALA A 262 29.19 10.06 -46.96
N GLU A 263 28.98 11.37 -47.11
CA GLU A 263 29.70 12.39 -46.35
C GLU A 263 29.41 12.28 -44.85
N LYS A 264 28.13 12.13 -44.46
CA LYS A 264 27.73 11.93 -43.06
C LYS A 264 28.38 10.69 -42.45
N LEU A 265 28.38 9.56 -43.18
CA LEU A 265 29.03 8.33 -42.73
C LEU A 265 30.55 8.47 -42.63
N ALA A 266 31.18 9.17 -43.58
CA ALA A 266 32.61 9.43 -43.55
C ALA A 266 33.01 10.34 -42.37
N ALA A 267 32.21 11.36 -42.06
CA ALA A 267 32.40 12.21 -40.90
C ALA A 267 32.32 11.41 -39.58
N LEU A 268 31.28 10.58 -39.42
CA LEU A 268 31.13 9.69 -38.26
C LEU A 268 32.27 8.68 -38.14
N ALA A 269 32.66 8.05 -39.25
CA ALA A 269 33.78 7.10 -39.27
C ALA A 269 35.11 7.77 -38.89
N LYS A 270 35.35 9.02 -39.34
CA LYS A 270 36.51 9.81 -38.94
C LYS A 270 36.46 10.18 -37.45
N GLN A 271 35.30 10.52 -36.90
CA GLN A 271 35.16 10.78 -35.46
C GLN A 271 35.45 9.53 -34.62
N MET A 272 34.99 8.35 -35.05
CA MET A 272 35.21 7.10 -34.33
C MET A 272 36.64 6.54 -34.46
N LYS A 273 37.26 6.66 -35.64
CA LYS A 273 38.57 6.05 -35.95
C LYS A 273 39.74 7.03 -35.84
N GLY A 274 39.51 8.30 -36.14
CA GLY A 274 40.53 9.37 -36.12
C GLY A 274 40.78 9.92 -34.72
N SER A 275 39.77 9.89 -33.84
CA SER A 275 39.93 10.26 -32.43
C SER A 275 40.22 9.02 -31.60
N GLY A 276 41.48 8.58 -31.59
CA GLY A 276 41.97 7.56 -30.65
C GLY A 276 41.70 7.93 -29.17
N GLU A 277 41.26 9.17 -28.91
CA GLU A 277 40.77 9.64 -27.63
C GLU A 277 39.59 8.81 -27.09
N LEU A 278 38.64 8.38 -27.91
CA LEU A 278 37.51 7.60 -27.39
C LEU A 278 38.00 6.25 -26.85
N SER A 279 38.80 5.54 -27.64
CA SER A 279 39.42 4.28 -27.21
C SER A 279 40.32 4.49 -25.99
N ARG A 280 41.10 5.58 -25.95
CA ARG A 280 41.97 5.92 -24.81
C ARG A 280 41.16 6.28 -23.57
N ARG A 281 40.06 7.04 -23.69
CA ARG A 281 39.15 7.38 -22.59
C ARG A 281 38.47 6.12 -22.05
N VAL A 282 38.01 5.22 -22.92
CA VAL A 282 37.45 3.92 -22.51
C VAL A 282 38.49 3.08 -21.79
N HIS A 283 39.71 2.97 -22.32
CA HIS A 283 40.78 2.22 -21.68
C HIS A 283 41.22 2.82 -20.34
N ASN A 284 41.29 4.15 -20.25
CA ASN A 284 41.58 4.86 -19.01
C ASN A 284 40.47 4.64 -17.97
N LEU A 285 39.20 4.71 -18.36
CA LEU A 285 38.06 4.47 -17.47
C LEU A 285 38.05 3.01 -16.98
N LEU A 286 38.32 2.05 -17.87
CA LEU A 286 38.47 0.65 -17.49
C LEU A 286 39.64 0.44 -16.52
N SER A 287 40.77 1.12 -16.75
CA SER A 287 41.94 1.06 -15.88
C SER A 287 41.65 1.67 -14.51
N ILE A 288 41.02 2.84 -14.46
CA ILE A 288 40.57 3.52 -13.23
C ILE A 288 39.57 2.63 -12.47
N SER A 289 38.57 2.06 -13.15
CA SER A 289 37.58 1.17 -12.55
C SER A 289 38.24 -0.09 -11.95
N ARG A 290 39.19 -0.71 -12.65
CA ARG A 290 39.97 -1.85 -12.13
C ARG A 290 40.84 -1.44 -10.94
N MET A 291 41.45 -0.25 -10.99
CA MET A 291 42.24 0.28 -9.88
C MET A 291 41.37 0.57 -8.66
N HIS A 292 40.16 1.13 -8.82
CA HIS A 292 39.22 1.31 -7.71
C HIS A 292 38.71 -0.02 -7.15
N ALA A 293 38.46 -1.02 -8.02
CA ALA A 293 38.07 -2.36 -7.58
C ALA A 293 39.19 -3.06 -6.80
N ASN A 294 40.46 -2.94 -7.24
CA ASN A 294 41.60 -3.53 -6.53
C ASN A 294 42.01 -2.73 -5.26
N THR A 295 41.88 -1.40 -5.28
CA THR A 295 42.21 -0.53 -4.12
C THR A 295 41.11 -0.56 -3.06
N GLY A 296 39.88 -0.92 -3.46
CA GLY A 296 38.74 -1.17 -2.57
C GLY A 296 38.93 -2.35 -1.61
N GLY A 297 39.98 -3.17 -1.79
CA GLY A 297 40.29 -4.29 -0.90
C GLY A 297 41.30 -3.98 0.22
N LEU A 298 42.16 -2.97 0.09
CA LEU A 298 43.26 -2.75 1.05
C LEU A 298 43.29 -1.36 1.71
N ASN A 299 42.65 -0.34 1.13
CA ASN A 299 42.65 1.02 1.70
C ASN A 299 41.26 1.68 1.80
N ALA A 300 40.18 0.95 1.47
CA ALA A 300 38.81 1.39 1.69
C ALA A 300 38.30 1.10 3.12
N SER A 301 39.15 0.56 4.01
CA SER A 301 38.79 0.30 5.41
C SER A 301 39.06 1.49 6.36
N SER A 302 39.74 2.55 5.92
CA SER A 302 40.04 3.70 6.81
C SER A 302 39.10 4.89 6.61
N TYR A 303 38.26 4.88 5.57
CA TYR A 303 37.28 5.95 5.29
C TYR A 303 35.91 5.43 4.87
N LEU A 304 35.54 4.22 5.30
CA LEU A 304 34.14 3.90 5.54
C LEU A 304 33.89 4.02 7.05
N PRO A 305 33.28 5.11 7.53
CA PRO A 305 32.51 5.14 8.77
C PRO A 305 31.29 4.20 8.69
N GLY A 306 31.52 2.93 8.35
CA GLY A 306 30.52 1.90 8.09
C GLY A 306 30.24 1.02 9.31
N SER A 307 30.26 1.60 10.51
CA SER A 307 29.54 1.03 11.66
C SER A 307 29.10 2.12 12.63
N VAL A 308 28.77 3.33 12.13
CA VAL A 308 27.76 4.10 12.83
C VAL A 308 26.46 3.34 12.54
N LYS A 309 25.87 2.74 13.57
CA LYS A 309 24.56 2.10 13.49
C LYS A 309 23.60 3.18 12.96
N ILE A 310 23.37 3.21 11.65
CA ILE A 310 22.35 4.08 11.07
C ILE A 310 21.07 3.62 11.75
N HIS A 311 20.43 4.55 12.47
CA HIS A 311 19.24 4.24 13.23
C HIS A 311 18.16 3.75 12.28
N GLU A 312 17.60 2.57 12.54
CA GLU A 312 16.64 1.91 11.64
C GLU A 312 15.44 2.80 11.33
N GLN A 313 15.00 3.62 12.29
CA GLN A 313 13.91 4.59 12.08
C GLN A 313 14.33 5.70 11.10
N SER A 314 15.56 6.22 11.20
CA SER A 314 16.07 7.21 10.24
C SER A 314 16.20 6.62 8.83
N LEU A 315 16.48 5.32 8.72
CA LEU A 315 16.52 4.62 7.44
C LEU A 315 15.11 4.44 6.86
N ALA A 316 14.14 4.06 7.68
CA ALA A 316 12.74 3.98 7.29
C ALA A 316 12.19 5.36 6.83
N ASP A 317 12.48 6.42 7.57
CA ASP A 317 12.09 7.79 7.22
C ASP A 317 12.71 8.22 5.88
N MET A 318 14.00 7.91 5.67
CA MET A 318 14.66 8.17 4.39
C MET A 318 14.04 7.36 3.24
N GLN A 319 13.68 6.09 3.48
CA GLN A 319 13.00 5.28 2.47
C GLN A 319 11.62 5.84 2.12
N GLU A 320 10.86 6.31 3.11
CA GLU A 320 9.56 6.95 2.89
C GLU A 320 9.70 8.22 2.05
N VAL A 321 10.62 9.12 2.42
CA VAL A 321 10.88 10.35 1.66
C VAL A 321 11.30 10.04 0.23
N LEU A 322 12.17 9.05 0.03
CA LEU A 322 12.58 8.63 -1.31
C LEU A 322 11.43 8.03 -2.12
N GLN A 323 10.53 7.29 -1.46
CA GLN A 323 9.33 6.76 -2.11
C GLN A 323 8.39 7.89 -2.54
N GLN A 324 8.13 8.85 -1.65
CA GLN A 324 7.32 10.03 -1.95
C GLN A 324 7.91 10.85 -3.10
N GLN A 325 9.23 11.06 -3.10
CA GLN A 325 9.93 11.76 -4.19
C GLN A 325 9.84 10.99 -5.51
N THR A 326 10.03 9.66 -5.48
CA THR A 326 9.91 8.83 -6.68
C THR A 326 8.50 8.88 -7.26
N GLU A 327 7.48 8.84 -6.41
CA GLU A 327 6.08 8.97 -6.83
C GLU A 327 5.78 10.37 -7.38
N ALA A 328 6.25 11.44 -6.73
CA ALA A 328 6.09 12.80 -7.21
C ALA A 328 6.74 13.00 -8.58
N ILE A 329 7.95 12.47 -8.79
CA ILE A 329 8.64 12.50 -10.08
C ILE A 329 7.87 11.70 -11.13
N ALA A 330 7.33 10.54 -10.78
CA ALA A 330 6.51 9.74 -11.71
C ALA A 330 5.22 10.48 -12.11
N ARG A 331 4.54 11.13 -11.15
CA ARG A 331 3.36 11.97 -11.40
C ARG A 331 3.69 13.14 -12.31
N LEU A 332 4.77 13.88 -12.03
CA LEU A 332 5.25 14.99 -12.87
C LEU A 332 5.60 14.50 -14.28
N GLY A 333 6.26 13.34 -14.41
CA GLY A 333 6.56 12.73 -15.69
C GLY A 333 5.31 12.37 -16.49
N ASN A 334 4.22 11.94 -15.83
CA ASN A 334 2.95 11.66 -16.50
C ASN A 334 2.24 12.94 -16.96
N VAL A 335 2.28 14.00 -16.15
CA VAL A 335 1.77 15.33 -16.54
C VAL A 335 2.53 15.85 -17.76
N LEU A 336 3.87 15.88 -17.71
CA LEU A 336 4.69 16.31 -18.85
C LEU A 336 4.43 15.50 -20.12
N LYS A 337 4.25 14.18 -20.01
CA LYS A 337 3.89 13.33 -21.16
C LYS A 337 2.50 13.63 -21.72
N LYS A 338 1.57 14.07 -20.87
CA LYS A 338 0.25 14.52 -21.32
C LYS A 338 0.38 15.88 -22.00
N ASP A 339 1.02 16.84 -21.34
CA ASP A 339 1.21 18.19 -21.88
C ASP A 339 1.99 18.18 -23.19
N MET A 340 3.00 17.32 -23.34
CA MET A 340 3.74 17.16 -24.60
C MET A 340 2.84 16.62 -25.73
N ARG A 341 1.93 15.68 -25.43
CA ARG A 341 0.94 15.21 -26.42
C ARG A 341 -0.08 16.28 -26.73
N ASP A 342 -0.55 17.03 -25.73
CA ASP A 342 -1.50 18.11 -25.91
C ASP A 342 -0.87 19.23 -26.77
N MET A 343 0.41 19.56 -26.56
CA MET A 343 1.17 20.47 -27.44
C MET A 343 1.32 19.92 -28.86
N GLU A 344 1.64 18.63 -29.04
CA GLU A 344 1.73 18.02 -30.36
C GLU A 344 0.39 18.13 -31.13
N ILE A 345 -0.74 17.91 -30.44
CA ILE A 345 -2.08 18.07 -31.01
C ILE A 345 -2.31 19.52 -31.44
N ILE A 346 -2.08 20.49 -30.55
CA ILE A 346 -2.28 21.92 -30.87
C ILE A 346 -1.40 22.35 -32.05
N MET A 347 -0.13 21.94 -32.05
CA MET A 347 0.79 22.26 -33.15
C MET A 347 0.37 21.61 -34.46
N SER A 348 -0.16 20.38 -34.43
CA SER A 348 -0.69 19.73 -35.65
C SER A 348 -1.97 20.39 -36.17
N GLU A 349 -2.87 20.84 -35.29
CA GLU A 349 -4.11 21.53 -35.64
C GLU A 349 -3.83 22.91 -36.28
N ASP A 350 -2.88 23.67 -35.72
CA ASP A 350 -2.45 24.96 -36.29
C ASP A 350 -1.84 24.80 -37.69
N THR A 351 -1.12 23.69 -37.94
CA THR A 351 -0.58 23.40 -39.29
C THR A 351 -1.66 23.01 -40.30
N GLU A 352 -2.68 22.24 -39.90
CA GLU A 352 -3.79 21.86 -40.79
C GLU A 352 -4.67 23.08 -41.15
N MET A 353 -4.90 23.98 -40.20
CA MET A 353 -5.64 25.23 -40.43
C MET A 353 -4.89 26.22 -41.32
N ALA A 354 -3.55 26.26 -41.24
CA ALA A 354 -2.72 27.07 -42.13
C ALA A 354 -2.70 26.53 -43.58
N GLU A 355 -2.72 25.21 -43.77
CA GLU A 355 -2.73 24.58 -45.10
C GLU A 355 -4.12 24.70 -45.78
N ALA A 356 -5.21 24.50 -45.02
CA ALA A 356 -6.58 24.71 -45.50
C ALA A 356 -6.89 26.18 -45.85
N GLY A 357 -6.28 27.14 -45.14
CA GLY A 357 -6.37 28.57 -45.43
C GLY A 357 -5.58 29.00 -46.68
N SER A 358 -4.55 28.24 -47.06
CA SER A 358 -3.76 28.49 -48.27
C SER A 358 -4.43 27.94 -49.53
N GLY A 359 -5.10 26.79 -49.44
CA GLY A 359 -5.76 26.13 -50.58
C GLY A 359 -6.98 26.88 -51.14
N THR A 360 -7.58 27.78 -50.36
CA THR A 360 -8.77 28.55 -50.78
C THR A 360 -8.44 29.89 -51.44
N ARG A 361 -7.19 30.38 -51.36
CA ARG A 361 -6.78 31.65 -51.99
C ARG A 361 -6.16 31.51 -53.39
N SER A 362 -5.83 30.30 -53.83
CA SER A 362 -5.24 30.05 -55.16
C SER A 362 -6.25 29.80 -56.29
N LEU A 363 -7.56 29.81 -56.00
CA LEU A 363 -8.64 29.64 -57.00
C LEU A 363 -9.36 30.94 -57.38
N GLN A 364 -8.84 32.10 -56.97
CA GLN A 364 -9.27 33.41 -57.46
C GLN A 364 -8.06 34.17 -58.05
N SER A 365 -7.62 33.76 -59.24
CA SER A 365 -6.85 34.59 -60.15
C SER A 365 -7.25 34.30 -61.59
#